data_AF-A0A7S3BQA5-F1
#
_entry.id   AF-A0A7S3BQA5-F1
#
_cell.length_a   1.000
_cell.length_b   1.000
_cell.length_c   1.000
_cell.angle_alpha   90.00
_cell.angle_beta   90.00
_cell.angle_gamma   90.00
#
_symmetry.space_group_name_H-M   'P 1'
#
loop_
_entity.id
_entity.type
_entity.pdbx_description
1 polymer ?
#
loop_
_entity_poly.entity_id
_entity_poly.type
_entity_poly.pdbx_seq_one_letter_code
_entity_poly.pdbx_strand_id
1 'polypeptide(L)'
;GAVACAVALHARRVTAEDLQATKQERGALGSAWVPVGAWVATLHFMFLGLSQILQNMRNPETLAGLSIASVLLGATGNALMMPRALHIRDRVWLLGSSWGTLVTGWGCLLSVQLLGGPGLSAAGMAALTGLLACYLAAIVAADRLARSSAP
;
A
#
# COMPACT_ATOMS: atom_id res chain seq x y z
N GLY A 1 61.56 11.28 -17.07
CA GLY A 1 60.56 11.99 -17.90
C GLY A 1 59.31 11.16 -18.16
N ALA A 2 59.39 10.09 -18.95
CA ALA A 2 58.20 9.37 -19.44
C ALA A 2 57.59 8.34 -18.46
N VAL A 3 58.42 7.59 -17.73
CA VAL A 3 57.95 6.53 -16.81
C VAL A 3 57.09 7.10 -15.67
N ALA A 4 57.52 8.22 -15.07
CA ALA A 4 56.73 8.91 -14.04
C ALA A 4 55.37 9.40 -14.57
N CYS A 5 55.31 9.85 -15.83
CA CYS A 5 54.06 10.27 -16.47
C CYS A 5 53.12 9.08 -16.71
N ALA A 6 53.65 7.94 -17.18
CA ALA A 6 52.87 6.71 -17.39
C ALA A 6 52.28 6.16 -16.07
N VAL A 7 53.07 6.17 -14.99
CA VAL A 7 52.61 5.75 -13.65
C VAL A 7 51.51 6.69 -13.14
N ALA A 8 51.69 8.01 -13.29
CA ALA A 8 50.68 8.99 -12.88
C ALA A 8 49.36 8.86 -13.67
N LEU A 9 49.44 8.57 -14.97
CA LEU A 9 48.27 8.31 -15.82
C LEU A 9 47.55 7.01 -15.43
N HIS A 10 48.29 5.95 -15.13
CA HIS A 10 47.71 4.68 -14.68
C HIS A 10 47.02 4.84 -13.32
N ALA A 11 47.65 5.50 -12.35
CA ALA A 11 47.05 5.79 -11.04
C ALA A 11 45.77 6.64 -11.15
N ARG A 12 45.74 7.62 -12.07
CA ARG A 12 44.54 8.42 -12.35
C ARG A 12 43.40 7.61 -12.99
N ARG A 13 43.72 6.62 -13.81
CA ARG A 13 42.70 5.73 -14.40
C ARG A 13 42.09 4.81 -13.36
N VAL A 14 42.92 4.15 -12.55
CA VAL A 14 42.46 3.26 -11.46
C VAL A 14 41.55 4.04 -10.49
N THR A 15 41.96 5.22 -10.05
CA THR A 15 41.13 6.05 -9.15
C THR A 15 39.82 6.53 -9.78
N ALA A 16 39.78 6.78 -11.09
CA ALA A 16 38.55 7.15 -11.78
C ALA A 16 37.59 5.95 -11.93
N GLU A 17 38.12 4.76 -12.19
CA GLU A 17 37.37 3.50 -12.25
C GLU A 17 36.75 3.16 -10.88
N ASP A 18 37.53 3.28 -9.80
CA ASP A 18 37.04 3.08 -8.43
C ASP A 18 35.92 4.07 -8.07
N LEU A 19 36.06 5.34 -8.45
CA LEU A 19 35.04 6.36 -8.19
C LEU A 19 33.74 6.08 -8.97
N GLN A 20 33.86 5.58 -10.21
CA GLN A 20 32.71 5.18 -11.01
C GLN A 20 32.02 3.94 -10.43
N ALA A 21 32.77 2.92 -10.03
CA ALA A 21 32.24 1.73 -9.36
C ALA A 21 31.47 2.11 -8.08
N THR A 22 32.04 2.99 -7.25
CA THR A 22 31.37 3.45 -6.01
C THR A 22 30.09 4.23 -6.30
N LYS A 23 30.05 5.05 -7.35
CA LYS A 23 28.84 5.78 -7.76
C LYS A 23 27.77 4.84 -8.29
N GLN A 24 28.16 3.83 -9.06
CA GLN A 24 27.25 2.81 -9.59
C GLN A 24 26.64 1.99 -8.46
N GLU A 25 27.44 1.52 -7.50
CA GLU A 25 26.95 0.80 -6.31
C GLU A 25 26.00 1.66 -5.47
N ARG A 26 26.36 2.91 -5.19
CA ARG A 26 25.47 3.85 -4.48
C ARG A 26 24.17 4.11 -5.22
N GLY A 27 24.23 4.21 -6.55
CA GLY A 27 23.04 4.34 -7.40
C GLY A 27 22.15 3.11 -7.34
N ALA A 28 22.74 1.91 -7.39
CA ALA A 28 22.03 0.64 -7.29
C ALA A 28 21.40 0.43 -5.90
N LEU A 29 22.12 0.78 -4.82
CA LEU A 29 21.57 0.75 -3.48
C LEU A 29 20.42 1.75 -3.34
N GLY A 30 20.60 2.99 -3.81
CA GLY A 30 19.57 4.02 -3.79
C GLY A 30 18.29 3.59 -4.51
N SER A 31 18.41 2.96 -5.68
CA SER A 31 17.25 2.46 -6.44
C SER A 31 16.57 1.27 -5.77
N ALA A 32 17.31 0.43 -5.04
CA ALA A 32 16.76 -0.71 -4.30
C ALA A 32 16.01 -0.29 -3.01
N TRP A 33 16.40 0.79 -2.35
CA TRP A 33 15.75 1.25 -1.11
C TRP A 33 14.35 1.82 -1.33
N VAL A 34 14.07 2.41 -2.49
CA VAL A 34 12.76 2.96 -2.84
C VAL A 34 11.63 1.90 -2.76
N PRO A 35 11.71 0.77 -3.47
CA PRO A 35 10.67 -0.26 -3.39
C PRO A 35 10.61 -0.94 -2.02
N VAL A 36 11.76 -1.15 -1.35
CA VAL A 36 11.78 -1.71 0.02
C VAL A 36 11.04 -0.79 0.99
N GLY A 37 11.32 0.52 0.95
CA GLY A 37 10.64 1.51 1.77
C GLY A 37 9.13 1.54 1.52
N ALA A 38 8.71 1.47 0.26
CA ALA A 38 7.29 1.39 -0.11
C ALA A 38 6.60 0.15 0.48
N TRP A 39 7.23 -1.02 0.37
CA TRP A 39 6.71 -2.26 0.94
C TRP A 39 6.63 -2.23 2.47
N VAL A 40 7.68 -1.74 3.13
CA VAL A 40 7.71 -1.60 4.60
C VAL A 40 6.61 -0.66 5.08
N ALA A 41 6.43 0.48 4.42
CA ALA A 41 5.36 1.41 4.74
C ALA A 41 3.97 0.78 4.57
N THR A 42 3.73 0.09 3.45
CA THR A 42 2.46 -0.61 3.22
C THR A 42 2.19 -1.67 4.28
N LEU A 43 3.17 -2.53 4.58
CA LEU A 43 3.03 -3.55 5.62
C LEU A 43 2.74 -2.94 6.99
N HIS A 44 3.40 -1.84 7.34
CA HIS A 44 3.16 -1.14 8.60
C HIS A 44 1.69 -0.69 8.72
N PHE A 45 1.14 -0.02 7.70
CA PHE A 45 -0.28 0.37 7.71
C PHE A 45 -1.23 -0.82 7.73
N MET A 46 -0.87 -1.93 7.07
CA MET A 46 -1.67 -3.15 7.11
C MET A 46 -1.75 -3.73 8.54
N PHE A 47 -0.64 -3.75 9.26
CA PHE A 47 -0.60 -4.22 10.66
C PHE A 47 -1.39 -3.33 11.61
N LEU A 48 -1.40 -2.00 11.40
CA LEU A 48 -2.22 -1.09 12.20
C LEU A 48 -3.71 -1.46 12.12
N GLY A 49 -4.21 -1.74 10.91
CA GLY A 49 -5.60 -2.16 10.73
C GLY A 49 -5.95 -3.49 11.41
N LEU A 50 -5.03 -4.46 11.33
CA LEU A 50 -5.20 -5.74 12.01
C LEU A 50 -5.24 -5.58 13.54
N SER A 51 -4.41 -4.69 14.09
CA SER A 51 -4.39 -4.44 15.53
C SER A 51 -5.73 -3.90 16.06
N GLN A 52 -6.44 -3.08 15.29
CA GLN A 52 -7.76 -2.58 15.67
C GLN A 52 -8.79 -3.72 15.77
N ILE A 53 -8.81 -4.64 14.80
CA ILE A 53 -9.71 -5.80 14.82
C ILE A 53 -9.40 -6.70 16.03
N LEU A 54 -8.11 -6.94 16.29
CA LEU A 54 -7.69 -7.72 17.45
C LEU A 54 -8.09 -7.04 18.77
N GLN A 55 -8.05 -5.72 18.85
CA GLN A 55 -8.52 -4.99 20.03
C GLN A 55 -10.03 -5.04 20.20
N ASN A 56 -10.79 -4.96 19.11
CA ASN A 56 -12.24 -5.16 19.16
C ASN A 56 -12.57 -6.51 19.80
N MET A 57 -11.86 -7.58 19.42
CA MET A 57 -12.08 -8.93 19.97
C MET A 57 -11.60 -9.09 21.42
N ARG A 58 -10.49 -8.45 21.80
CA ARG A 58 -9.90 -8.59 23.15
C ARG A 58 -10.60 -7.73 24.20
N ASN A 59 -11.05 -6.53 23.83
CA ASN A 59 -11.61 -5.53 24.73
C ASN A 59 -12.91 -4.94 24.13
N PRO A 60 -14.01 -5.71 24.07
CA PRO A 60 -15.26 -5.29 23.41
C PRO A 60 -15.89 -4.03 24.02
N GLU A 61 -15.59 -3.71 25.28
CA GLU A 61 -16.03 -2.48 25.95
C GLU A 61 -15.53 -1.21 25.25
N THR A 62 -14.42 -1.30 24.51
CA THR A 62 -13.85 -0.16 23.77
C THR A 62 -14.61 0.18 22.49
N LEU A 63 -15.50 -0.71 22.04
CA LEU A 63 -16.29 -0.52 20.80
C LEU A 63 -17.19 0.72 20.86
N ALA A 64 -17.63 1.11 22.07
CA ALA A 64 -18.45 2.32 22.25
C ALA A 64 -17.72 3.62 21.89
N GLY A 65 -16.38 3.62 22.00
CA GLY A 65 -15.54 4.77 21.63
C GLY A 65 -15.09 4.78 20.17
N LEU A 66 -15.42 3.73 19.39
CA LEU A 66 -14.98 3.62 18.01
C LEU A 66 -15.83 4.50 17.08
N SER A 67 -15.18 5.42 16.37
CA SER A 67 -15.86 6.27 15.37
C SER A 67 -16.13 5.50 14.08
N ILE A 68 -17.38 5.06 13.91
CA ILE A 68 -17.87 4.41 12.67
C ILE A 68 -17.66 5.32 11.45
N ALA A 69 -17.89 6.63 11.61
CA ALA A 69 -17.69 7.61 10.53
C ALA A 69 -16.22 7.64 10.07
N SER A 70 -15.27 7.61 11.00
CA SER A 70 -13.84 7.60 10.68
C SER A 70 -13.44 6.30 9.96
N VAL A 71 -13.98 5.15 10.38
CA VAL A 71 -13.74 3.87 9.71
C VAL A 71 -14.28 3.88 8.28
N LEU A 72 -15.50 4.38 8.07
CA LEU A 72 -16.12 4.50 6.75
C LEU A 72 -15.36 5.48 5.83
N LEU A 73 -14.96 6.64 6.35
CA LEU A 73 -14.18 7.63 5.60
C LEU A 73 -12.82 7.04 5.19
N GLY A 74 -12.14 6.36 6.11
CA GLY A 74 -10.87 5.67 5.83
C GLY A 74 -11.02 4.56 4.79
N ALA A 75 -12.08 3.75 4.89
CA ALA A 75 -12.37 2.69 3.93
C ALA A 75 -12.63 3.25 2.52
N THR A 76 -13.42 4.33 2.46
CA THR A 76 -13.78 5.03 1.21
C THR A 76 -12.55 5.67 0.56
N GLY A 77 -11.71 6.37 1.35
CA GLY A 77 -10.47 6.96 0.85
C GLY A 77 -9.54 5.91 0.25
N ASN A 78 -9.38 4.76 0.91
CA ASN A 78 -8.62 3.64 0.36
C ASN A 78 -9.24 3.06 -0.91
N ALA A 79 -10.57 2.91 -0.96
CA ALA A 79 -11.26 2.36 -2.12
C ALA A 79 -11.04 3.23 -3.35
N LEU A 80 -11.15 4.56 -3.20
CA LEU A 80 -10.92 5.55 -4.25
C LEU A 80 -9.48 5.56 -4.79
N MET A 81 -8.50 5.04 -4.04
CA MET A 81 -7.11 4.93 -4.52
C MET A 81 -6.89 3.71 -5.43
N MET A 82 -7.75 2.69 -5.37
CA MET A 82 -7.59 1.45 -6.13
C MET A 82 -7.62 1.64 -7.66
N PRO A 83 -8.53 2.46 -8.26
CA PRO A 83 -8.52 2.73 -9.70
C PRO A 83 -7.19 3.32 -10.19
N ARG A 84 -6.62 4.26 -9.43
CA ARG A 84 -5.34 4.87 -9.76
C ARG A 84 -4.22 3.84 -9.70
N ALA A 85 -4.19 3.01 -8.65
CA ALA A 85 -3.19 1.95 -8.51
C ALA A 85 -3.26 0.91 -9.66
N LEU A 86 -4.47 0.54 -10.08
CA LEU A 86 -4.70 -0.31 -11.25
C LEU A 86 -4.20 0.33 -12.55
N HIS A 87 -4.47 1.62 -12.74
CA HIS A 87 -4.05 2.36 -13.93
C HIS A 87 -2.52 2.41 -14.08
N ILE A 88 -1.80 2.78 -13.00
CA ILE A 88 -0.33 2.90 -13.02
C ILE A 88 0.41 1.58 -12.75
N ARG A 89 -0.32 0.48 -12.52
CA ARG A 89 0.23 -0.86 -12.22
C ARG A 89 1.08 -0.93 -10.95
N ASP A 90 0.76 -0.10 -9.96
CA ASP A 90 1.43 -0.11 -8.66
C ASP A 90 0.81 -1.18 -7.76
N ARG A 91 1.50 -2.32 -7.64
CA ARG A 91 1.06 -3.45 -6.82
C ARG A 91 1.11 -3.16 -5.33
N VAL A 92 2.09 -2.36 -4.89
CA VAL A 92 2.27 -2.02 -3.47
C VAL A 92 1.12 -1.16 -2.99
N TRP A 93 0.76 -0.16 -3.81
CA TRP A 93 -0.37 0.71 -3.55
C TRP A 93 -1.69 -0.05 -3.67
N LEU A 94 -1.86 -0.87 -4.70
CA LEU A 94 -3.08 -1.66 -4.87
C LEU A 94 -3.33 -2.58 -3.67
N LEU A 95 -2.29 -3.27 -3.18
CA LEU A 95 -2.40 -4.13 -2.01
C LEU A 95 -2.75 -3.33 -0.76
N GLY A 96 -2.03 -2.22 -0.50
CA GLY A 96 -2.26 -1.39 0.67
C GLY A 96 -3.67 -0.80 0.71
N SER A 97 -4.14 -0.26 -0.41
CA SER A 97 -5.51 0.26 -0.55
C SER A 97 -6.56 -0.84 -0.44
N SER A 98 -6.34 -2.00 -1.05
CA SER A 98 -7.26 -3.15 -0.91
C SER A 98 -7.37 -3.59 0.55
N TRP A 99 -6.25 -3.67 1.27
CA TRP A 99 -6.24 -4.03 2.69
C TRP A 99 -6.93 -2.96 3.56
N GLY A 100 -6.63 -1.68 3.32
CA GLY A 100 -7.25 -0.56 4.02
C GLY A 100 -8.77 -0.54 3.85
N THR A 101 -9.28 -0.88 2.66
CA THR A 101 -10.71 -0.98 2.41
C THR A 101 -11.34 -2.24 2.99
N LEU A 102 -10.76 -3.42 2.70
CA LEU A 102 -11.38 -4.72 3.02
C LEU A 102 -11.17 -5.13 4.47
N VAL A 103 -9.97 -4.98 5.01
CA VAL A 103 -9.63 -5.43 6.36
C VAL A 103 -9.87 -4.29 7.34
N THR A 104 -9.14 -3.18 7.21
CA THR A 104 -9.20 -2.07 8.16
C THR A 104 -10.56 -1.36 8.16
N GLY A 105 -11.20 -1.25 7.00
CA GLY A 105 -12.51 -0.64 6.83
C GLY A 105 -13.65 -1.62 7.10
N TRP A 106 -13.97 -2.42 6.08
CA TRP A 106 -15.09 -3.36 6.10
C TRP A 106 -14.96 -4.42 7.20
N GLY A 107 -13.78 -5.03 7.36
CA GLY A 107 -13.54 -6.04 8.41
C GLY A 107 -13.65 -5.48 9.82
N CYS A 108 -13.21 -4.23 10.05
CA CYS A 108 -13.42 -3.55 11.33
C CYS A 108 -14.91 -3.36 11.61
N LEU A 109 -15.69 -2.84 10.67
CA LEU A 109 -17.14 -2.68 10.82
C LEU A 109 -17.84 -4.02 11.06
N LEU A 110 -17.41 -5.08 10.37
CA LEU A 110 -17.91 -6.43 10.60
C LEU A 110 -17.62 -6.91 12.02
N SER A 111 -16.41 -6.69 12.54
CA SER A 111 -16.06 -7.08 13.91
C SER A 111 -16.92 -6.35 14.95
N VAL A 112 -17.21 -5.06 14.75
CA VAL A 112 -18.14 -4.29 15.62
C VAL A 112 -19.53 -4.94 15.59
N GLN A 113 -20.03 -5.25 14.39
CA GLN A 113 -21.35 -5.85 14.20
C GLN A 113 -21.47 -7.24 14.86
N LEU A 114 -20.45 -8.08 14.71
CA LEU A 114 -20.42 -9.44 15.26
C LEU A 114 -20.30 -9.44 16.79
N LEU A 115 -19.67 -8.43 17.37
CA LEU A 115 -19.48 -8.27 18.81
C LEU A 115 -20.58 -7.44 19.48
N GLY A 116 -21.62 -7.03 18.73
CA GLY A 116 -22.77 -6.30 19.27
C GLY A 116 -22.49 -4.83 19.64
N GLY A 117 -21.41 -4.24 19.09
CA GLY A 117 -21.09 -2.83 19.31
C GLY A 117 -22.02 -1.87 18.55
N PRO A 118 -21.94 -0.55 18.82
CA PRO A 118 -22.75 0.47 18.15
C PRO A 118 -22.26 0.71 16.71
N GLY A 119 -22.56 -0.25 15.83
CA GLY A 119 -22.21 -0.25 14.42
C GLY A 119 -23.36 0.12 13.49
N LEU A 120 -23.19 -0.21 12.21
CA LEU A 120 -24.28 -0.17 11.24
C LEU A 120 -25.38 -1.16 11.63
N SER A 121 -26.60 -0.96 11.13
CA SER A 121 -27.63 -2.00 11.18
C SER A 121 -27.24 -3.16 10.25
N ALA A 122 -27.83 -4.35 10.46
CA ALA A 122 -27.60 -5.50 9.56
C ALA A 122 -27.90 -5.17 8.09
N ALA A 123 -28.98 -4.41 7.84
CA ALA A 123 -29.32 -3.92 6.51
C ALA A 123 -28.27 -2.92 5.99
N GLY A 124 -27.78 -2.01 6.83
CA GLY A 124 -26.71 -1.07 6.49
C GLY A 124 -25.40 -1.78 6.14
N MET A 125 -25.04 -2.82 6.88
CA MET A 125 -23.85 -3.64 6.62
C MET A 125 -23.98 -4.43 5.31
N ALA A 126 -25.17 -4.99 5.03
CA ALA A 126 -25.45 -5.67 3.77
C ALA A 126 -25.38 -4.71 2.58
N ALA A 127 -25.97 -3.51 2.70
CA ALA A 127 -25.92 -2.47 1.68
C ALA A 127 -24.49 -2.00 1.41
N LEU A 128 -23.70 -1.76 2.46
CA LEU A 128 -22.28 -1.40 2.34
C LEU A 128 -21.49 -2.50 1.63
N THR A 129 -21.72 -3.77 1.98
CA THR A 129 -21.05 -4.92 1.37
C THR A 129 -21.40 -5.04 -0.11
N GLY A 130 -22.69 -4.89 -0.46
CA GLY A 130 -23.14 -4.90 -1.86
C GLY A 130 -22.56 -3.74 -2.66
N LEU A 131 -22.58 -2.53 -2.12
CA LEU A 131 -21.99 -1.34 -2.76
C LEU A 131 -20.49 -1.54 -2.99
N LEU A 132 -19.76 -2.02 -1.99
CA LEU A 132 -18.33 -2.30 -2.09
C LEU A 132 -18.03 -3.36 -3.14
N ALA A 133 -18.78 -4.47 -3.16
CA ALA A 133 -18.61 -5.52 -4.17
C ALA A 133 -18.87 -5.00 -5.59
N CYS A 134 -19.96 -4.23 -5.78
CA CYS A 134 -20.28 -3.59 -7.06
C CYS A 134 -19.16 -2.62 -7.49
N TYR A 135 -18.65 -1.80 -6.56
CA TYR A 135 -17.56 -0.87 -6.84
C TYR A 135 -16.29 -1.62 -7.27
N LEU A 136 -15.88 -2.65 -6.52
CA LEU A 136 -14.69 -3.44 -6.83
C LEU A 136 -14.82 -4.16 -8.19
N ALA A 137 -16.00 -4.71 -8.48
CA ALA A 137 -16.28 -5.29 -9.79
C ALA A 137 -16.19 -4.25 -10.91
N ALA A 138 -16.76 -3.06 -10.71
CA ALA A 138 -16.76 -1.98 -11.69
C ALA A 138 -15.35 -1.50 -12.01
N ILE A 139 -14.49 -1.29 -11.01
CA ILE A 139 -13.12 -0.80 -11.24
C ILE A 139 -12.27 -1.86 -11.96
N VAL A 140 -12.45 -3.14 -11.65
CA VAL A 140 -11.75 -4.24 -12.33
C VAL A 140 -12.24 -4.38 -13.76
N ALA A 141 -13.56 -4.29 -13.99
CA ALA A 141 -14.13 -4.33 -15.33
C ALA A 141 -13.64 -3.16 -16.20
N ALA A 142 -13.67 -1.94 -15.67
CA ALA A 142 -13.18 -0.74 -16.35
C ALA A 142 -11.69 -0.86 -16.72
N ASP A 143 -10.87 -1.33 -15.79
CA ASP A 143 -9.45 -1.56 -16.05
C ASP A 143 -9.19 -2.68 -17.08
N ARG A 144 -9.99 -3.75 -17.10
CA ARG A 144 -9.91 -4.79 -18.14
C ARG A 144 -10.29 -4.26 -19.52
N LEU A 145 -11.36 -3.48 -19.60
CA LEU A 145 -11.79 -2.85 -20.86
C LEU A 145 -10.72 -1.88 -21.38
N ALA A 146 -10.09 -1.11 -20.49
CA ALA A 146 -8.98 -0.24 -20.87
C ALA A 146 -7.77 -1.02 -21.42
N ARG A 147 -7.53 -2.26 -20.95
CA ARG A 147 -6.47 -3.14 -21.46
C ARG A 147 -6.81 -3.73 -22.83
N SER A 148 -8.06 -4.10 -23.08
CA SER A 148 -8.47 -4.68 -24.36
C SER A 148 -8.47 -3.67 -25.51
N SER A 149 -8.54 -2.38 -25.21
CA SER A 149 -8.54 -1.29 -26.19
C SER A 149 -7.15 -0.68 -26.44
N ALA A 150 -6.10 -1.19 -25.80
CA ALA A 150 -4.73 -0.73 -26.03
C ALA A 150 -4.19 -1.35 -27.35
N PRO A 151 -3.73 -0.52 -28.31
CA PRO A 151 -3.19 -0.99 -29.59
C PRO A 151 -1.83 -1.71 -29.45
#